data_AF-A0A3B9Z723-F1
#
_entry.id   AF-A0A3B9Z723-F1
#
_cell.length_a   1.000
_cell.length_b   1.000
_cell.length_c   1.000
_cell.angle_alpha   90.00
_cell.angle_beta   90.00
_cell.angle_gamma   90.00
#
_symmetry.space_group_name_H-M   'P 1'
#
loop_
_entity.id
_entity.type
_entity.pdbx_description
1 polymer ?
#
loop_
_entity_poly.entity_id
_entity_poly.type
_entity_poly.pdbx_seq_one_letter_code
_entity_poly.pdbx_strand_id
1 'polypeptide(L)'
;MRGGGATTPGGNYSTGTTGAGGPVGRNAVAGSGGTWKDVWRALGFLRAHRRSVVISYIAWTVANFLDLMIPLQVRDAIDIGIGTKDTHVLTVAVISAMGLYVAKSAINWVYIWGFHAFEADAARDLRNAVYRGLQRLSFGYLDRADTGQLIARATSDVEAVQNFLGHGMTGFIGAAGTYVITLSFAATVSWELTLLAVATVPPMLWAGLVLSKKTRPQHAR
;
A
#
# COMPACT_ATOMS: atom_id res chain seq x y z
N MET A 1 -71.40 -1.95 -35.30
CA MET A 1 -72.30 -1.56 -34.20
C MET A 1 -72.52 -2.75 -33.28
N ARG A 2 -71.95 -2.74 -32.07
CA ARG A 2 -72.40 -3.57 -30.94
C ARG A 2 -71.91 -2.90 -29.65
N GLY A 3 -72.85 -2.35 -28.89
CA GLY A 3 -72.61 -1.75 -27.59
C GLY A 3 -72.67 -2.77 -26.46
N GLY A 4 -72.28 -2.32 -25.26
CA GLY A 4 -72.48 -3.05 -24.01
C GLY A 4 -71.36 -2.78 -23.01
N GLY A 5 -71.45 -1.64 -22.31
CA GLY A 5 -70.54 -1.29 -21.22
C GLY A 5 -70.84 -2.08 -19.94
N ALA A 6 -69.78 -2.34 -19.17
CA ALA A 6 -69.86 -2.74 -17.77
C ALA A 6 -68.72 -2.04 -17.01
N THR A 7 -69.13 -1.19 -16.09
CA THR A 7 -68.37 -0.44 -15.09
C THR A 7 -68.08 -1.31 -13.87
N THR A 8 -66.86 -1.29 -13.32
CA THR A 8 -66.58 -1.46 -11.86
C THR A 8 -65.10 -1.13 -11.55
N PRO A 9 -64.71 -0.85 -10.29
CA PRO A 9 -64.59 0.52 -9.78
C PRO A 9 -63.17 0.89 -9.33
N GLY A 10 -62.95 2.19 -9.15
CA GLY A 10 -61.73 2.77 -8.59
C GLY A 10 -61.43 2.25 -7.18
N GLY A 11 -60.26 1.63 -7.04
CA GLY A 11 -59.62 1.37 -5.76
C GLY A 11 -58.68 2.53 -5.43
N ASN A 12 -59.16 3.46 -4.60
CA ASN A 12 -58.33 4.41 -3.88
C ASN A 12 -57.41 3.64 -2.92
N TYR A 13 -56.14 3.50 -3.25
CA TYR A 13 -55.13 3.20 -2.24
C TYR A 13 -54.68 4.52 -1.63
N SER A 14 -55.44 4.90 -0.60
CA SER A 14 -55.11 5.93 0.36
C SER A 14 -53.69 5.73 0.90
N THR A 15 -52.94 6.82 0.86
CA THR A 15 -51.85 7.18 1.76
C THR A 15 -52.16 6.73 3.19
N GLY A 16 -51.53 5.61 3.59
CA GLY A 16 -51.46 5.11 4.95
C GLY A 16 -50.01 5.14 5.42
N THR A 17 -49.58 6.32 5.84
CA THR A 17 -48.38 6.51 6.67
C THR A 17 -48.55 5.79 8.01
N THR A 18 -47.44 5.25 8.51
CA THR A 18 -47.12 4.89 9.91
C THR A 18 -47.06 3.39 10.22
N GLY A 19 -45.84 2.86 10.19
CA GLY A 19 -45.50 1.49 10.60
C GLY A 19 -43.98 1.25 10.66
N ALA A 20 -43.28 2.11 11.40
CA ALA A 20 -41.98 1.89 12.05
C ALA A 20 -41.00 0.86 11.44
N GLY A 21 -40.41 1.18 10.28
CA GLY A 21 -39.14 0.63 9.82
C GLY A 21 -38.14 1.77 9.73
N GLY A 22 -37.63 2.23 10.88
CA GLY A 22 -36.68 3.35 10.95
C GLY A 22 -35.48 3.15 10.02
N PRO A 23 -34.82 4.24 9.57
CA PRO A 23 -33.67 4.13 8.69
C PRO A 23 -32.64 3.22 9.35
N VAL A 24 -32.30 2.10 8.69
CA VAL A 24 -31.18 1.24 9.07
C VAL A 24 -30.01 2.18 9.30
N GLY A 25 -29.63 2.29 10.57
CA GLY A 25 -28.75 3.32 11.07
C GLY A 25 -27.52 3.39 10.19
N ARG A 26 -27.45 4.45 9.38
CA ARG A 26 -26.25 4.96 8.74
C ARG A 26 -25.36 5.59 9.82
N ASN A 27 -25.15 4.87 10.91
CA ASN A 27 -24.14 5.15 11.89
C ASN A 27 -22.88 4.56 11.28
N ALA A 28 -22.19 5.33 10.45
CA ALA A 28 -21.06 6.06 10.97
C ALA A 28 -20.15 5.08 11.73
N VAL A 29 -19.24 4.45 10.98
CA VAL A 29 -17.93 4.11 11.51
C VAL A 29 -17.24 5.45 11.83
N ALA A 30 -17.80 6.14 12.82
CA ALA A 30 -17.24 7.32 13.43
C ALA A 30 -16.14 6.80 14.35
N GLY A 31 -14.90 7.02 13.93
CA GLY A 31 -13.68 6.95 14.72
C GLY A 31 -13.65 5.87 15.81
N SER A 32 -13.21 4.66 15.48
CA SER A 32 -12.70 3.78 16.52
C SER A 32 -11.41 4.41 17.07
N GLY A 33 -11.48 4.93 18.29
CA GLY A 33 -10.35 5.45 19.08
C GLY A 33 -9.34 4.36 19.50
N GLY A 34 -9.01 3.46 18.58
CA GLY A 34 -8.15 2.30 18.75
C GLY A 34 -7.46 1.82 17.47
N THR A 35 -7.51 2.59 16.37
CA THR A 35 -6.91 2.23 15.06
C THR A 35 -5.46 1.78 15.18
N TRP A 36 -4.69 2.45 16.05
CA TRP A 36 -3.30 2.09 16.32
C TRP A 36 -3.15 0.73 17.03
N LYS A 37 -4.01 0.40 17.99
CA LYS A 37 -3.95 -0.89 18.70
C LYS A 37 -4.26 -2.06 17.76
N ASP A 38 -5.17 -1.84 16.80
CA ASP A 38 -5.52 -2.84 15.80
C ASP A 38 -4.38 -3.07 14.81
N VAL A 39 -3.71 -2.00 14.37
CA VAL A 39 -2.45 -2.09 13.59
C VAL A 39 -1.36 -2.81 14.37
N TRP A 40 -1.17 -2.50 15.66
CA TRP A 40 -0.18 -3.17 16.52
C TRP A 40 -0.50 -4.65 16.76
N ARG A 41 -1.78 -5.03 16.84
CA ARG A 41 -2.20 -6.45 16.93
C ARG A 41 -1.98 -7.18 15.62
N ALA A 42 -2.25 -6.53 14.48
CA ALA A 42 -1.98 -7.07 13.15
C ALA A 42 -0.47 -7.23 12.89
N LEU A 43 0.35 -6.27 13.34
CA LEU A 43 1.82 -6.36 13.38
C LEU A 43 2.32 -7.52 14.26
N GLY A 44 1.53 -7.97 15.23
CA GLY A 44 1.81 -9.17 16.02
C GLY A 44 1.92 -10.45 15.18
N PHE A 45 1.17 -10.54 14.07
CA PHE A 45 1.25 -11.69 13.14
C PHE A 45 2.54 -11.71 12.32
N LEU A 46 3.11 -10.53 12.01
CA LEU A 46 4.42 -10.38 11.35
C LEU A 46 5.57 -10.96 12.18
N ARG A 47 5.39 -11.10 13.49
CA ARG A 47 6.39 -11.59 14.43
C ARG A 47 6.78 -13.05 14.18
N ALA A 48 5.88 -13.86 13.59
CA ALA A 48 6.14 -15.24 13.21
C ALA A 48 7.22 -15.36 12.11
N HIS A 49 7.31 -14.38 11.21
CA HIS A 49 8.22 -14.37 10.07
C HIS A 49 9.39 -13.39 10.23
N ARG A 50 9.71 -12.99 11.47
CA ARG A 50 10.75 -11.99 11.80
C ARG A 50 12.10 -12.20 11.10
N ARG A 51 12.50 -13.45 10.83
CA ARG A 51 13.77 -13.75 10.15
C ARG A 51 13.76 -13.30 8.70
N SER A 52 12.71 -13.63 7.95
CA SER A 52 12.58 -13.23 6.54
C SER A 52 12.40 -11.71 6.41
N VAL A 53 11.63 -11.10 7.33
CA VAL A 53 11.46 -9.64 7.39
C VAL A 53 12.80 -8.95 7.66
N VAL A 54 13.57 -9.39 8.66
CA VAL A 54 14.85 -8.77 9.01
C VAL A 54 15.87 -8.93 7.89
N ILE A 55 15.99 -10.12 7.30
CA ILE A 55 16.91 -10.36 6.17
C ILE A 55 16.54 -9.46 4.99
N SER A 56 15.26 -9.40 4.63
CA SER A 56 14.77 -8.54 3.54
C SER A 56 15.04 -7.06 3.84
N TYR A 57 14.80 -6.59 5.07
CA TYR A 57 15.07 -5.21 5.46
C TYR A 57 16.56 -4.85 5.44
N ILE A 58 17.43 -5.76 5.87
CA ILE A 58 18.88 -5.57 5.80
C ILE A 58 19.31 -5.50 4.34
N ALA A 59 18.87 -6.45 3.51
CA ALA A 59 19.17 -6.45 2.07
C ALA A 59 18.68 -5.17 1.39
N TRP A 60 17.46 -4.72 1.70
CA TRP A 60 16.91 -3.47 1.21
C TRP A 60 17.72 -2.24 1.65
N THR A 61 18.18 -2.21 2.91
CA THR A 61 19.02 -1.12 3.42
C THR A 61 20.36 -1.08 2.68
N VAL A 62 21.01 -2.23 2.51
CA VAL A 62 22.28 -2.34 1.76
C VAL A 62 22.08 -1.93 0.30
N ALA A 63 20.98 -2.36 -0.34
CA ALA A 63 20.65 -1.94 -1.70
C ALA A 63 20.47 -0.42 -1.82
N ASN A 64 19.82 0.23 -0.84
CA ASN A 64 19.69 1.69 -0.82
C ASN A 64 21.06 2.38 -0.69
N PHE A 65 21.97 1.88 0.14
CA PHE A 65 23.32 2.44 0.23
C PHE A 65 24.08 2.31 -1.09
N LEU A 66 23.96 1.17 -1.78
CA LEU A 66 24.56 0.97 -3.09
C LEU A 66 23.96 1.92 -4.14
N ASP A 67 22.67 2.24 -4.04
CA ASP A 67 22.04 3.23 -4.91
C ASP A 67 22.62 4.63 -4.74
N LEU A 68 23.06 4.98 -3.53
CA LEU A 68 23.71 6.25 -3.24
C LEU A 68 25.18 6.29 -3.69
N MET A 69 25.81 5.14 -3.96
CA MET A 69 27.16 5.08 -4.52
C MET A 69 27.17 5.45 -6.02
N ILE A 70 26.07 5.21 -6.74
CA ILE A 70 25.94 5.55 -8.17
C ILE A 70 26.15 7.06 -8.43
N PRO A 71 25.46 8.00 -7.75
CA PRO A 71 25.67 9.43 -7.98
C PRO A 71 27.07 9.89 -7.57
N LEU A 72 27.72 9.26 -6.58
CA LEU A 72 29.12 9.55 -6.25
C LEU A 72 30.07 9.14 -7.38
N GLN A 73 29.88 7.97 -7.97
CA GLN A 73 30.64 7.54 -9.14
C GLN A 73 30.44 8.48 -10.33
N VAL A 74 29.22 8.93 -10.56
CA VAL A 74 28.94 9.92 -11.63
C VAL A 74 29.65 11.24 -11.34
N ARG A 75 29.59 11.73 -10.10
CA ARG A 75 30.32 12.94 -9.67
C ARG A 75 31.81 12.79 -9.93
N ASP A 76 32.42 11.73 -9.42
CA ASP A 76 33.87 11.51 -9.53
C ASP A 76 34.28 11.29 -11.00
N ALA A 77 33.44 10.65 -11.81
CA ALA A 77 33.67 10.50 -13.25
C ALA A 77 33.62 11.83 -14.01
N ILE A 78 32.74 12.76 -13.62
CA ILE A 78 32.66 14.11 -14.19
C ILE A 78 33.86 14.93 -13.73
N ASP A 79 34.10 15.02 -12.43
CA ASP A 79 35.11 15.90 -11.84
C ASP A 79 36.53 15.48 -12.23
N ILE A 80 36.82 14.18 -12.19
CA ILE A 80 38.16 13.65 -12.47
C ILE A 80 38.29 13.31 -13.96
N GLY A 81 37.32 12.60 -14.55
CA GLY A 81 37.42 12.08 -15.91
C GLY A 81 37.40 13.17 -16.99
N ILE A 82 36.59 14.22 -16.82
CA ILE A 82 36.54 15.34 -17.78
C ILE A 82 37.68 16.33 -17.51
N GLY A 83 38.03 16.56 -16.24
CA GLY A 83 39.10 17.48 -15.84
C GLY A 83 40.50 17.03 -16.27
N THR A 84 40.81 15.74 -16.18
CA THR A 84 42.16 15.19 -16.46
C THR A 84 42.36 14.64 -17.87
N LYS A 85 41.27 14.46 -18.66
CA LYS A 85 41.27 13.82 -19.99
C LYS A 85 41.94 12.43 -20.05
N ASP A 86 42.09 11.76 -18.91
CA ASP A 86 42.71 10.44 -18.83
C ASP A 86 41.67 9.34 -19.13
N THR A 87 41.86 8.63 -20.24
CA THR A 87 40.96 7.55 -20.68
C THR A 87 41.03 6.32 -19.78
N HIS A 88 42.11 6.13 -19.04
CA HIS A 88 42.26 5.02 -18.09
C HIS A 88 41.37 5.22 -16.87
N VAL A 89 41.36 6.43 -16.29
CA VAL A 89 40.49 6.79 -15.16
C VAL A 89 39.02 6.63 -15.54
N LEU A 90 38.64 7.07 -16.74
CA LEU A 90 37.28 6.91 -17.25
C LEU A 90 36.90 5.42 -17.41
N THR A 91 37.81 4.60 -17.93
CA THR A 91 37.57 3.16 -18.13
C THR A 91 37.40 2.43 -16.79
N VAL A 92 38.25 2.73 -15.80
CA VAL A 92 38.12 2.17 -14.44
C VAL A 92 36.83 2.61 -13.77
N ALA A 93 36.44 3.89 -13.92
CA ALA A 93 35.19 4.39 -13.40
C ALA A 93 33.98 3.64 -13.98
N VAL A 94 33.93 3.44 -15.30
CA VAL A 94 32.86 2.69 -15.98
C VAL A 94 32.81 1.22 -15.54
N ILE A 95 33.96 0.53 -15.48
CA ILE A 95 34.02 -0.87 -15.03
C ILE A 95 33.56 -0.98 -13.57
N SER A 96 34.01 -0.08 -12.70
CA SER A 96 33.62 -0.05 -11.28
C SER A 96 32.12 0.22 -11.12
N ALA A 97 31.53 1.09 -11.94
CA ALA A 97 30.11 1.36 -11.94
C ALA A 97 29.31 0.14 -12.39
N MET A 98 29.76 -0.54 -13.45
CA MET A 98 29.12 -1.76 -13.91
C MET A 98 29.17 -2.87 -12.84
N GLY A 99 30.31 -3.05 -12.17
CA GLY A 99 30.45 -3.99 -11.05
C GLY A 99 29.52 -3.67 -9.88
N LEU A 100 29.41 -2.39 -9.52
CA LEU A 100 28.49 -1.92 -8.49
C LEU A 100 27.02 -2.19 -8.86
N TYR A 101 26.62 -1.92 -10.11
CA TYR A 101 25.27 -2.21 -10.62
C TYR A 101 24.93 -3.70 -10.55
N VAL A 102 25.87 -4.57 -10.91
CA VAL A 102 25.68 -6.02 -10.81
C VAL A 102 25.51 -6.45 -9.34
N ALA A 103 26.37 -5.95 -8.45
CA ALA A 103 26.27 -6.25 -7.02
C ALA A 103 24.95 -5.77 -6.42
N LYS A 104 24.54 -4.53 -6.74
CA LYS A 104 23.23 -3.97 -6.37
C LYS A 104 22.10 -4.85 -6.87
N SER A 105 22.13 -5.24 -8.15
CA SER A 105 21.09 -6.08 -8.75
C SER A 105 20.95 -7.42 -8.03
N ALA A 106 22.06 -8.07 -7.69
CA ALA A 106 22.06 -9.31 -6.92
C ALA A 106 21.43 -9.15 -5.52
N ILE A 107 21.80 -8.09 -4.80
CA ILE A 107 21.26 -7.81 -3.46
C ILE A 107 19.77 -7.45 -3.54
N ASN A 108 19.39 -6.66 -4.54
CA ASN A 108 17.99 -6.32 -4.78
C ASN A 108 17.16 -7.57 -5.14
N TRP A 109 17.73 -8.52 -5.88
CA TRP A 109 17.07 -9.78 -6.17
C TRP A 109 16.81 -10.59 -4.90
N VAL A 110 17.79 -10.67 -3.99
CA VAL A 110 17.62 -11.32 -2.67
C VAL A 110 16.52 -10.63 -1.86
N TYR A 111 16.49 -9.29 -1.85
CA TYR A 111 15.42 -8.52 -1.21
C TYR A 111 14.04 -8.85 -1.79
N ILE A 112 13.88 -8.75 -3.10
CA ILE A 112 12.59 -8.99 -3.79
C ILE A 112 12.11 -10.42 -3.52
N TRP A 113 13.00 -11.41 -3.64
CA TRP A 113 12.65 -12.80 -3.41
C TRP A 113 12.24 -13.07 -1.95
N GLY A 114 13.02 -12.56 -0.98
CA GLY A 114 12.72 -12.69 0.44
C GLY A 114 11.42 -11.98 0.83
N PHE A 115 11.18 -10.80 0.24
CA PHE A 115 9.96 -10.04 0.42
C PHE A 115 8.73 -10.79 -0.06
N HIS A 116 8.75 -11.32 -1.30
CA HIS A 116 7.63 -12.10 -1.83
C HIS A 116 7.39 -13.39 -1.07
N ALA A 117 8.45 -14.07 -0.62
CA ALA A 117 8.32 -15.26 0.22
C ALA A 117 7.63 -14.91 1.55
N PHE A 118 8.09 -13.85 2.22
CA PHE A 118 7.46 -13.34 3.43
C PHE A 118 6.01 -12.95 3.22
N GLU A 119 5.71 -12.25 2.13
CA GLU A 119 4.35 -11.82 1.80
C GLU A 119 3.41 -13.01 1.60
N ALA A 120 3.86 -14.02 0.85
CA ALA A 120 3.11 -15.25 0.63
C ALA A 120 2.86 -16.02 1.94
N ASP A 121 3.85 -16.08 2.83
CA ASP A 121 3.72 -16.76 4.12
C ASP A 121 2.75 -16.02 5.06
N ALA A 122 2.89 -14.70 5.17
CA ALA A 122 2.00 -13.86 5.96
C ALA A 122 0.56 -13.93 5.45
N ALA A 123 0.37 -13.97 4.13
CA ALA A 123 -0.93 -14.16 3.50
C ALA A 123 -1.56 -15.51 3.85
N ARG A 124 -0.78 -16.60 3.76
CA ARG A 124 -1.26 -17.95 4.10
C ARG A 124 -1.70 -18.03 5.56
N ASP A 125 -0.92 -17.48 6.47
CA ASP A 125 -1.24 -17.48 7.90
C ASP A 125 -2.50 -16.68 8.23
N LEU A 126 -2.66 -15.51 7.61
CA LEU A 126 -3.84 -14.69 7.79
C LEU A 126 -5.11 -15.39 7.28
N ARG A 127 -5.06 -15.95 6.07
CA ARG A 127 -6.16 -16.76 5.51
C ARG A 127 -6.52 -17.91 6.43
N ASN A 128 -5.52 -18.66 6.91
CA ASN A 128 -5.75 -19.79 7.82
C ASN A 128 -6.36 -19.36 9.16
N ALA A 129 -5.93 -18.25 9.74
CA ALA A 129 -6.50 -17.72 10.98
C ALA A 129 -7.97 -17.35 10.83
N VAL A 130 -8.33 -16.74 9.70
CA VAL A 130 -9.70 -16.35 9.36
C VAL A 130 -10.56 -17.59 9.12
N TYR A 131 -10.11 -18.55 8.31
CA TYR A 131 -10.86 -19.78 8.04
C TYR A 131 -11.17 -20.54 9.34
N ARG A 132 -10.22 -20.61 10.28
CA ARG A 132 -10.47 -21.20 11.61
C ARG A 132 -11.51 -20.44 12.43
N GLY A 133 -11.55 -19.11 12.31
CA GLY A 133 -12.58 -18.27 12.93
C GLY A 133 -13.97 -18.53 12.34
N LEU A 134 -14.06 -18.64 11.01
CA LEU A 134 -15.30 -18.93 10.30
C LEU A 134 -15.85 -20.32 10.64
N GLN A 135 -14.99 -21.34 10.73
CA GLN A 135 -15.38 -22.71 11.09
C GLN A 135 -15.89 -22.85 12.53
N ARG A 136 -15.59 -21.89 13.41
CA ARG A 136 -16.09 -21.86 14.80
C ARG A 136 -17.44 -21.17 14.96
N LEU A 137 -17.99 -20.59 13.89
CA LEU A 137 -19.26 -19.90 13.94
C LEU A 137 -20.42 -20.92 13.91
N SER A 138 -21.41 -20.74 14.79
CA SER A 138 -22.52 -21.69 14.92
C SER A 138 -23.38 -21.74 13.64
N PHE A 139 -23.76 -22.96 13.22
CA PHE A 139 -24.62 -23.22 12.07
C PHE A 139 -25.93 -22.41 12.06
N GLY A 140 -26.50 -22.08 13.23
CA GLY A 140 -27.73 -21.28 13.34
C GLY A 140 -27.62 -19.80 12.93
N TYR A 141 -26.40 -19.27 12.78
CA TYR A 141 -26.14 -17.91 12.24
C TYR A 141 -25.91 -17.93 10.73
N LEU A 142 -25.32 -19.02 10.21
CA LEU A 142 -25.13 -19.22 8.77
C LEU A 142 -26.46 -19.40 8.01
N ASP A 143 -27.50 -19.84 8.70
CA ASP A 143 -28.82 -20.17 8.13
C ASP A 143 -29.78 -18.96 8.04
N ARG A 144 -29.45 -17.82 8.68
CA ARG A 144 -30.32 -16.62 8.75
C ARG A 144 -29.84 -15.42 7.92
N ALA A 145 -28.63 -15.47 7.40
CA ALA A 145 -28.06 -14.42 6.55
C ALA A 145 -27.81 -14.99 5.15
N ASP A 146 -27.88 -14.19 4.09
CA ASP A 146 -27.46 -14.60 2.73
C ASP A 146 -26.01 -15.11 2.77
N THR A 147 -25.85 -16.43 2.93
CA THR A 147 -24.60 -17.09 3.32
C THR A 147 -23.50 -16.80 2.30
N GLY A 148 -23.87 -16.69 1.02
CA GLY A 148 -22.95 -16.33 -0.07
C GLY A 148 -22.41 -14.91 0.02
N GLN A 149 -23.22 -13.93 0.43
CA GLN A 149 -22.78 -12.54 0.55
C GLN A 149 -21.91 -12.31 1.79
N LEU A 150 -22.18 -13.07 2.87
CA LEU A 150 -21.38 -13.04 4.10
C LEU A 150 -19.98 -13.61 3.88
N ILE A 151 -19.88 -14.75 3.20
CA ILE A 151 -18.59 -15.39 2.86
C ILE A 151 -17.80 -14.51 1.88
N ALA A 152 -18.46 -13.90 0.89
CA ALA A 152 -17.82 -13.00 -0.06
C ALA A 152 -17.23 -11.76 0.66
N ARG A 153 -17.98 -11.12 1.57
CA ARG A 153 -17.48 -9.99 2.37
C ARG A 153 -16.34 -10.39 3.29
N ALA A 154 -16.48 -11.51 4.01
CA ALA A 154 -15.41 -11.97 4.90
C ALA A 154 -14.12 -12.25 4.11
N THR A 155 -14.23 -12.84 2.92
CA THR A 155 -13.06 -13.09 2.06
C THR A 155 -12.47 -11.79 1.52
N SER A 156 -13.28 -10.86 1.03
CA SER A 156 -12.80 -9.57 0.53
C SER A 156 -12.15 -8.71 1.61
N ASP A 157 -12.70 -8.71 2.83
CA ASP A 157 -12.15 -7.96 3.96
C ASP A 157 -10.78 -8.51 4.36
N VAL A 158 -10.61 -9.83 4.27
CA VAL A 158 -9.34 -10.51 4.58
C VAL A 158 -8.30 -10.23 3.51
N GLU A 159 -8.68 -10.24 2.24
CA GLU A 159 -7.81 -9.81 1.16
C GLU A 159 -7.41 -8.33 1.30
N ALA A 160 -8.34 -7.46 1.73
CA ALA A 160 -8.03 -6.06 1.99
C ALA A 160 -7.00 -5.89 3.13
N VAL A 161 -7.17 -6.63 4.23
CA VAL A 161 -6.21 -6.63 5.36
C VAL A 161 -4.87 -7.22 4.92
N GLN A 162 -4.87 -8.30 4.13
CA GLN A 162 -3.66 -8.90 3.56
C GLN A 162 -2.91 -7.88 2.70
N ASN A 163 -3.58 -7.22 1.77
CA ASN A 163 -2.98 -6.23 0.87
C ASN A 163 -2.45 -5.02 1.66
N PHE A 164 -3.18 -4.58 2.68
CA PHE A 164 -2.72 -3.49 3.55
C PHE A 164 -1.44 -3.86 4.32
N LEU A 165 -1.38 -5.06 4.91
CA LEU A 165 -0.19 -5.50 5.67
C LEU A 165 1.00 -5.85 4.76
N GLY A 166 0.72 -6.50 3.63
CA GLY A 166 1.72 -7.02 2.70
C GLY A 166 2.32 -5.98 1.77
N HIS A 167 1.49 -5.12 1.16
CA HIS A 167 1.92 -4.09 0.21
C HIS A 167 1.90 -2.68 0.83
N GLY A 168 0.81 -2.33 1.50
CA GLY A 168 0.60 -0.97 2.00
C GLY A 168 1.62 -0.58 3.08
N MET A 169 1.70 -1.38 4.14
CA MET A 169 2.51 -1.07 5.30
C MET A 169 4.00 -1.24 5.04
N THR A 170 4.41 -2.33 4.41
CA THR A 170 5.80 -2.56 4.02
C THR A 170 6.28 -1.54 2.99
N GLY A 171 5.46 -1.22 1.99
CA GLY A 171 5.73 -0.19 0.99
C GLY A 171 5.87 1.19 1.64
N PHE A 172 5.02 1.51 2.62
CA PHE A 172 5.13 2.76 3.37
C PHE A 172 6.43 2.84 4.18
N ILE A 173 6.78 1.80 4.94
CA ILE A 173 8.02 1.80 5.75
C ILE A 173 9.24 1.82 4.83
N GLY A 174 9.22 1.09 3.71
CA GLY A 174 10.26 1.13 2.68
C GLY A 174 10.40 2.53 2.07
N ALA A 175 9.32 3.12 1.58
CA ALA A 175 9.36 4.46 0.99
C ALA A 175 9.85 5.52 1.99
N ALA A 176 9.33 5.49 3.23
CA ALA A 176 9.76 6.40 4.29
C ALA A 176 11.25 6.22 4.61
N GLY A 177 11.71 4.97 4.72
CA GLY A 177 13.11 4.68 5.00
C GLY A 177 14.05 5.09 3.85
N THR A 178 13.70 4.81 2.58
CA THR A 178 14.46 5.28 1.41
C THR A 178 14.56 6.79 1.43
N TYR A 179 13.45 7.48 1.71
CA TYR A 179 13.42 8.93 1.79
C TYR A 179 14.36 9.46 2.89
N VAL A 180 14.29 8.90 4.10
CA VAL A 180 15.16 9.30 5.23
C VAL A 180 16.64 9.04 4.92
N ILE A 181 16.98 7.85 4.40
CA ILE A 181 18.36 7.48 4.07
C ILE A 181 18.92 8.40 2.98
N THR A 182 18.18 8.59 1.89
CA THR A 182 18.58 9.42 0.77
C THR A 182 18.73 10.89 1.18
N LEU A 183 17.78 11.41 1.96
CA LEU A 183 17.82 12.79 2.43
C LEU A 183 18.99 13.03 3.38
N SER A 184 19.22 12.11 4.32
CA SER A 184 20.34 12.19 5.26
C SER A 184 21.67 12.16 4.50
N PHE A 185 21.79 11.30 3.50
CA PHE A 185 22.98 11.23 2.64
C PHE A 185 23.17 12.51 1.82
N ALA A 186 22.13 13.00 1.14
CA ALA A 186 22.21 14.25 0.37
C ALA A 186 22.65 15.44 1.24
N ALA A 187 22.11 15.51 2.46
CA ALA A 187 22.49 16.51 3.46
C ALA A 187 23.99 16.46 3.81
N THR A 188 24.62 15.27 3.84
CA THR A 188 26.07 15.14 4.07
C THR A 188 26.92 15.60 2.88
N VAL A 189 26.39 15.55 1.65
CA VAL A 189 27.09 16.01 0.44
C VAL A 189 27.00 17.52 0.31
N SER A 190 25.79 18.09 0.41
CA SER A 190 25.57 19.53 0.44
C SER A 190 24.23 19.85 1.09
N TRP A 191 24.29 20.47 2.27
CA TRP A 191 23.10 20.88 3.01
C TRP A 191 22.27 21.94 2.26
N GLU A 192 22.94 22.89 1.59
CA GLU A 192 22.31 23.99 0.87
C GLU A 192 21.50 23.50 -0.34
N LEU A 193 22.09 22.63 -1.16
CA LEU A 193 21.41 22.03 -2.32
C LEU A 193 20.27 21.11 -1.87
N THR A 194 20.45 20.38 -0.77
CA THR A 194 19.42 19.51 -0.21
C THR A 194 18.21 20.31 0.27
N LEU A 195 18.41 21.43 0.97
CA LEU A 195 17.32 22.31 1.38
C LEU A 195 16.55 22.87 0.17
N LEU A 196 17.25 23.28 -0.88
CA LEU A 196 16.63 23.77 -2.10
C LEU A 196 15.78 22.68 -2.77
N ALA A 197 16.29 21.45 -2.82
CA ALA A 197 15.56 20.30 -3.36
C ALA A 197 14.30 19.97 -2.52
N VAL A 198 14.42 19.95 -1.18
CA VAL A 198 13.30 19.70 -0.27
C VAL A 198 12.24 20.80 -0.34
N ALA A 199 12.65 22.06 -0.54
CA ALA A 199 11.72 23.17 -0.71
C ALA A 199 10.79 23.00 -1.93
N THR A 200 11.15 22.15 -2.89
CA THR A 200 10.30 21.80 -4.04
C THR A 200 9.18 20.81 -3.67
N VAL A 201 9.29 20.08 -2.55
CA VAL A 201 8.31 19.06 -2.14
C VAL A 201 6.95 19.66 -1.74
N PRO A 202 6.86 20.70 -0.87
CA PRO A 202 5.58 21.31 -0.51
C PRO A 202 4.70 21.78 -1.68
N PRO A 203 5.20 22.56 -2.68
CA PRO A 203 4.37 22.98 -3.80
C PRO A 203 3.91 21.81 -4.66
N MET A 204 4.75 20.77 -4.80
CA MET A 204 4.42 19.55 -5.54
C MET A 204 3.31 18.75 -4.84
N LEU A 205 3.39 18.60 -3.51
CA LEU A 205 2.33 17.99 -2.70
C LEU A 205 1.03 18.79 -2.79
N TRP A 206 1.11 20.12 -2.68
CA TRP A 206 -0.05 20.98 -2.80
C TRP A 206 -0.75 20.82 -4.15
N ALA A 207 0.00 20.86 -5.26
CA ALA A 207 -0.54 20.65 -6.59
C ALA A 207 -1.19 19.25 -6.74
N GLY A 208 -0.54 18.21 -6.21
CA GLY A 208 -1.09 16.85 -6.21
C GLY A 208 -2.40 16.73 -5.44
N LEU A 209 -2.49 17.35 -4.26
CA LEU A 209 -3.71 17.36 -3.44
C LEU A 209 -4.86 18.12 -4.12
N VAL A 210 -4.56 19.25 -4.77
CA VAL A 210 -5.55 20.01 -5.54
C VAL A 210 -6.06 19.19 -6.73
N LEU A 211 -5.17 18.53 -7.47
CA LEU A 211 -5.54 17.69 -8.60
C LEU A 211 -6.38 16.48 -8.16
N SER A 212 -6.00 15.80 -7.07
CA SER A 212 -6.74 14.67 -6.50
C SER A 212 -8.15 15.05 -6.08
N LYS A 213 -8.32 16.24 -5.48
CA LYS A 213 -9.65 16.77 -5.15
C LYS A 213 -10.49 17.05 -6.40
N LYS A 214 -9.85 17.47 -7.49
CA LYS A 214 -10.52 17.82 -8.76
C LYS A 214 -10.94 16.60 -9.58
N THR A 215 -10.23 15.48 -9.51
CA THR A 215 -10.54 14.24 -10.25
C THR A 215 -11.48 13.29 -9.51
N ARG A 216 -11.61 13.44 -8.18
CA ARG A 216 -12.55 12.68 -7.33
C ARG A 216 -14.04 12.65 -7.80
N PRO A 217 -14.61 13.63 -8.54
CA PRO A 217 -16.02 13.60 -8.94
C PRO A 217 -16.38 12.66 -10.12
N GLN A 218 -15.41 12.07 -10.83
CA GLN A 218 -15.70 11.40 -12.12
C GLN A 218 -15.83 9.87 -12.07
N HIS A 219 -15.53 9.22 -10.93
CA HIS A 219 -15.65 7.76 -10.76
C HIS A 219 -16.83 7.34 -9.86
N ALA A 220 -17.75 8.27 -9.59
CA ALA A 220 -18.96 8.02 -8.80
C ALA A 220 -20.23 7.87 -9.66
N ARG A 221 -20.09 7.48 -10.93
CA ARG A 221 -21.21 7.16 -11.84
C ARG A 221 -21.07 5.74 -12.37
#